data_AF-A0A0Q8ZIU1-F1
#
_entry.id   AF-A0A0Q8ZIU1-F1
#
_cell.length_a   1.000
_cell.length_b   1.000
_cell.length_c   1.000
_cell.angle_alpha   90.00
_cell.angle_beta   90.00
_cell.angle_gamma   90.00
#
_symmetry.space_group_name_H-M   'P 1'
#
loop_
_entity.id
_entity.type
_entity.pdbx_description
1 polymer ?
#
loop_
_entity_poly.entity_id
_entity_poly.type
_entity_poly.pdbx_seq_one_letter_code
_entity_poly.pdbx_strand_id
1 'polypeptide(L)'
;MKILDKYLLKTFLFTFTTVFVILFFIFILQTVWLFISELAGKDLDLILVVKFLLFSMPRIIPLVLPLSVLLASIMTFGNLAENYEFAAMKSSGISLQRAMRVLIIFIFVLSIVAFWFANNVIPYAEYKFVNFRKNIAQAKPAMAITEGQFNDVGTYNIKVNKKSGENGNILTGVTIHEKANNIGENKTVIKAKNGELISNEKSSILKLVLNDGYYYQDVTPKKYEDRTKLPFIKGAFKKHIINIDLSELNKVDDSKESIAGTNAMLNVNELRYTLDSLNKNLDNEIISFSENINQRVGIRKSSTLITDKKKNKKTLPNDLLSLYTNKQKIDVIKMASSNVTSNEYSIESTQKDLKDKQREINKHLTALYEKFVIAFACFLMFFIGAPLGAIIRKGGLGLPIVFAVLIFITFHFINTFGKRLSQEGGMTPFMGSWMSSFILSPLAILLTYRATNDNGLINFDAITTPISQLFQKISERFFPVQNKE
;
A
#
# COMPACT_ATOMS: atom_id res chain seq x y z
N MET A 1 40.96 -10.70 -15.05
CA MET A 1 39.79 -11.57 -15.37
C MET A 1 40.20 -12.54 -16.45
N LYS A 2 39.85 -13.82 -16.36
CA LYS A 2 40.08 -14.78 -17.45
C LYS A 2 39.12 -14.48 -18.61
N ILE A 3 39.42 -14.95 -19.82
CA ILE A 3 38.62 -14.68 -21.04
C ILE A 3 37.15 -15.11 -20.84
N LEU A 4 36.94 -16.29 -20.25
CA LEU A 4 35.61 -16.82 -19.92
C LEU A 4 34.83 -15.89 -18.96
N ASP A 5 35.49 -15.35 -17.93
CA ASP A 5 34.84 -14.46 -16.96
C ASP A 5 34.34 -13.17 -17.65
N LYS A 6 35.15 -12.62 -18.57
CA LYS A 6 34.79 -11.43 -19.34
C LYS A 6 33.64 -11.72 -20.31
N TYR A 7 33.65 -12.89 -20.94
CA TYR A 7 32.58 -13.34 -21.82
C TYR A 7 31.26 -13.47 -21.05
N LEU A 8 31.24 -14.23 -19.96
CA LEU A 8 30.06 -14.42 -19.12
C LEU A 8 29.51 -13.11 -18.57
N LEU A 9 30.39 -12.23 -18.06
CA LEU A 9 29.97 -10.93 -17.55
C LEU A 9 29.39 -10.04 -18.66
N LYS A 10 29.99 -10.02 -19.85
CA LYS A 10 29.49 -9.23 -20.98
C LYS A 10 28.12 -9.73 -21.44
N THR A 11 27.97 -11.05 -21.60
CA THR A 11 26.71 -11.67 -22.02
C THR A 11 25.61 -11.42 -20.98
N PHE A 12 25.92 -11.59 -19.70
CA PHE A 12 24.98 -11.30 -18.63
C PHE A 12 24.59 -9.82 -18.59
N LEU A 13 25.55 -8.90 -18.66
CA LEU A 13 25.29 -7.46 -18.55
C LEU A 13 24.44 -6.95 -19.72
N PHE A 14 24.70 -7.43 -20.94
CA PHE A 14 23.89 -7.10 -22.11
C PHE A 14 22.45 -7.62 -21.96
N THR A 15 22.30 -8.89 -21.56
CA THR A 15 20.99 -9.52 -21.32
C THR A 15 20.24 -8.80 -20.20
N PHE A 16 20.90 -8.54 -19.06
CA PHE A 16 20.35 -7.81 -17.93
C PHE A 16 19.87 -6.41 -18.30
N THR A 17 20.71 -5.64 -19.00
CA THR A 17 20.35 -4.25 -19.38
C THR A 17 19.17 -4.25 -20.34
N THR A 18 19.14 -5.17 -21.32
CA THR A 18 18.04 -5.28 -22.28
C THR A 18 16.73 -5.66 -21.59
N VAL A 19 16.76 -6.70 -20.75
CA VAL A 19 15.58 -7.14 -19.98
C VAL A 19 15.11 -6.05 -19.02
N PHE A 20 16.04 -5.38 -18.33
CA PHE A 20 15.73 -4.29 -17.40
C PHE A 20 15.02 -3.15 -18.12
N VAL A 21 15.54 -2.67 -19.27
CA VAL A 21 14.91 -1.59 -20.03
C VAL A 21 13.50 -1.98 -20.51
N ILE A 22 13.33 -3.19 -21.05
CA ILE A 22 12.02 -3.68 -21.53
C ILE A 22 11.02 -3.75 -20.37
N LEU A 23 11.39 -4.39 -19.25
CA LEU A 23 10.51 -4.50 -18.10
C LEU A 23 10.22 -3.15 -17.48
N PHE A 24 11.23 -2.29 -17.33
CA PHE A 24 11.06 -0.95 -16.79
C PHE A 24 10.05 -0.15 -17.63
N PHE A 25 10.13 -0.24 -18.97
CA PHE A 25 9.16 0.36 -19.87
C PHE A 25 7.74 -0.21 -19.69
N ILE A 26 7.59 -1.54 -19.59
CA ILE A 26 6.29 -2.18 -19.33
C ILE A 26 5.67 -1.68 -18.02
N PHE A 27 6.46 -1.61 -16.94
CA PHE A 27 5.98 -1.13 -15.64
C PHE A 27 5.67 0.38 -15.65
N ILE A 28 6.37 1.18 -16.46
CA ILE A 28 6.00 2.59 -16.68
C ILE A 28 4.64 2.68 -17.36
N LEU A 29 4.39 1.91 -18.42
CA LEU A 29 3.09 1.91 -19.10
C LEU A 29 1.97 1.47 -18.14
N GLN A 30 2.21 0.45 -17.32
CA GLN A 30 1.29 0.05 -16.26
C GLN A 30 1.03 1.20 -15.28
N THR A 31 2.06 1.96 -14.92
CA THR A 31 1.93 3.12 -14.02
C THR A 31 1.10 4.23 -14.66
N VAL A 32 1.31 4.53 -15.95
CA VAL A 32 0.49 5.50 -16.70
C VAL A 32 -0.99 5.07 -16.67
N TRP A 33 -1.26 3.79 -16.87
CA TRP A 33 -2.62 3.25 -16.81
C TRP A 33 -3.23 3.39 -15.40
N LEU A 34 -2.46 3.06 -14.36
CA LEU A 34 -2.92 3.18 -12.96
C LEU A 34 -3.30 4.62 -12.60
N PHE A 35 -2.59 5.60 -13.15
CA PHE A 35 -2.82 7.03 -12.90
C PHE A 35 -3.59 7.73 -14.03
N ILE A 36 -4.23 6.99 -14.95
CA ILE A 36 -4.89 7.60 -16.12
C ILE A 36 -6.01 8.56 -15.70
N SER A 37 -6.74 8.26 -14.62
CA SER A 37 -7.79 9.14 -14.07
C SER A 37 -7.24 10.43 -13.46
N GLU A 38 -5.97 10.44 -13.06
CA GLU A 38 -5.27 11.64 -12.58
C GLU A 38 -4.64 12.44 -13.72
N LEU A 39 -4.31 11.78 -14.83
CA LEU A 39 -3.58 12.36 -15.95
C LEU A 39 -4.47 12.77 -17.14
N ALA A 40 -5.56 12.05 -17.41
CA ALA A 40 -6.41 12.25 -18.57
C ALA A 40 -7.64 13.13 -18.26
N GLY A 41 -8.04 13.95 -19.23
CA GLY A 41 -9.24 14.81 -19.13
C GLY A 41 -9.10 15.98 -18.15
N LYS A 42 -7.88 16.25 -17.71
CA LYS A 42 -7.47 17.30 -16.79
C LYS A 42 -6.42 18.10 -17.56
N ASP A 43 -6.62 19.40 -17.78
CA ASP A 43 -5.75 20.27 -18.59
C ASP A 43 -4.31 20.37 -18.04
N LEU A 44 -3.60 19.25 -18.12
CA LEU A 44 -2.26 19.02 -17.62
C LEU A 44 -1.29 19.31 -18.75
N ASP A 45 -0.34 20.18 -18.44
CA ASP A 45 0.80 20.41 -19.30
C ASP A 45 1.60 19.11 -19.44
N LEU A 46 2.04 18.78 -20.66
CA LEU A 46 2.86 17.61 -20.95
C LEU A 46 4.12 17.56 -20.06
N ILE A 47 4.69 18.73 -19.71
CA ILE A 47 5.83 18.81 -18.80
C ILE A 47 5.51 18.28 -17.40
N LEU A 48 4.28 18.49 -16.91
CA LEU A 48 3.83 18.01 -15.61
C LEU A 48 3.64 16.50 -15.63
N VAL A 49 3.12 15.96 -16.73
CA VAL A 49 2.98 14.50 -16.92
C VAL A 49 4.35 13.83 -16.93
N VAL A 50 5.33 14.37 -17.66
CA VAL A 50 6.69 13.82 -17.67
C VAL A 50 7.32 13.87 -16.28
N LYS A 51 7.17 15.00 -15.57
CA LYS A 51 7.68 15.16 -14.20
C LYS A 51 7.00 14.22 -13.20
N PHE A 52 5.70 13.99 -13.37
CA PHE A 52 4.94 13.00 -12.60
C PHE A 52 5.54 11.61 -12.76
N LEU A 53 5.71 11.16 -14.01
CA LEU A 53 6.26 9.84 -14.33
C LEU A 53 7.69 9.68 -13.82
N LEU A 54 8.52 10.72 -13.94
CA LEU A 54 9.90 10.70 -13.46
C LEU A 54 9.97 10.51 -11.93
N PHE A 55 9.06 11.12 -11.17
CA PHE A 55 8.99 10.92 -9.72
C PHE A 55 8.38 9.57 -9.32
N SER A 56 7.54 8.96 -10.16
CA SER A 56 7.01 7.60 -9.94
C SER A 56 8.04 6.49 -10.25
N MET A 57 8.97 6.72 -11.17
CA MET A 57 9.96 5.72 -11.63
C MET A 57 10.76 5.03 -10.50
N PRO A 58 11.28 5.74 -9.48
CA PRO A 58 12.04 5.08 -8.42
C PRO A 58 11.24 4.05 -7.62
N ARG A 59 9.91 4.20 -7.53
CA ARG A 59 9.02 3.30 -6.80
C ARG A 59 8.87 1.92 -7.46
N ILE A 60 9.08 1.81 -8.77
CA ILE A 60 8.97 0.53 -9.49
C ILE A 60 10.27 -0.29 -9.48
N ILE A 61 11.41 0.33 -9.16
CA ILE A 61 12.74 -0.33 -9.14
C ILE A 61 12.81 -1.57 -8.22
N PRO A 62 12.27 -1.55 -6.98
CA PRO A 62 12.23 -2.72 -6.09
C PRO A 62 11.59 -3.98 -6.72
N LEU A 63 10.72 -3.78 -7.70
CA LEU A 63 9.98 -4.84 -8.37
C LEU A 63 10.66 -5.25 -9.68
N VAL A 64 11.10 -4.28 -10.48
CA VAL A 64 11.76 -4.52 -11.78
C VAL A 64 13.15 -5.13 -11.62
N LEU A 65 13.92 -4.69 -10.63
CA LEU A 65 15.33 -5.07 -10.50
C LEU A 65 15.52 -6.57 -10.21
N PRO A 66 14.87 -7.19 -9.20
CA PRO A 66 15.04 -8.62 -8.94
C PRO A 66 14.50 -9.50 -10.07
N LEU A 67 13.39 -9.09 -10.72
CA LEU A 67 12.84 -9.79 -11.89
C LEU A 67 13.80 -9.77 -13.07
N SER A 68 14.45 -8.62 -13.32
CA SER A 68 15.44 -8.48 -14.38
C SER A 68 16.66 -9.37 -14.14
N VAL A 69 17.12 -9.44 -12.88
CA VAL A 69 18.21 -10.36 -12.50
C VAL A 69 17.80 -11.82 -12.71
N LEU A 70 16.58 -12.22 -12.31
CA LEU A 70 16.07 -13.57 -12.49
C LEU A 70 16.06 -13.97 -13.97
N LEU A 71 15.41 -13.16 -14.81
CA LEU A 71 15.28 -13.41 -16.25
C LEU A 71 16.65 -13.39 -16.95
N ALA A 72 17.50 -12.41 -16.65
CA ALA A 72 18.83 -12.34 -17.24
C ALA A 72 19.70 -13.53 -16.86
N SER A 73 19.62 -14.01 -15.62
CA SER A 73 20.35 -15.20 -15.17
C SER A 73 19.87 -16.45 -15.90
N ILE A 74 18.55 -16.64 -15.98
CA ILE A 74 17.95 -17.77 -16.68
C ILE A 74 18.32 -17.75 -18.17
N MET A 75 18.17 -16.60 -18.85
CA MET A 75 18.50 -16.47 -20.27
C MET A 75 19.98 -16.64 -20.54
N THR A 76 20.86 -16.09 -19.71
CA THR A 76 22.31 -16.24 -19.89
C THR A 76 22.71 -17.70 -19.78
N PHE A 77 22.41 -18.35 -18.65
CA PHE A 77 22.80 -19.76 -18.46
C PHE A 77 22.01 -20.73 -19.34
N GLY A 78 20.76 -20.41 -19.69
CA GLY A 78 19.95 -21.17 -20.65
C GLY A 78 20.53 -21.14 -22.06
N ASN A 79 20.91 -19.96 -22.56
CA ASN A 79 21.55 -19.85 -23.87
C ASN A 79 22.90 -20.59 -23.92
N LEU A 80 23.69 -20.51 -22.84
CA LEU A 80 24.93 -21.31 -22.75
C LEU A 80 24.64 -22.82 -22.77
N ALA A 81 23.55 -23.28 -22.16
CA ALA A 81 23.16 -24.67 -22.13
C ALA A 81 22.61 -25.16 -23.49
N GLU A 82 21.82 -24.33 -24.17
CA GLU A 82 21.23 -24.58 -25.49
C GLU A 82 22.29 -24.63 -26.59
N ASN A 83 23.24 -23.69 -26.60
CA ASN A 83 24.34 -23.64 -27.56
C ASN A 83 25.49 -24.61 -27.24
N TYR A 84 25.30 -25.54 -26.30
CA TYR A 84 26.32 -26.51 -25.85
C TYR A 84 27.62 -25.90 -25.29
N GLU A 85 27.70 -24.58 -25.09
CA GLU A 85 28.85 -23.90 -24.49
C GLU A 85 29.07 -24.36 -23.04
N PHE A 86 27.98 -24.53 -22.30
CA PHE A 86 28.02 -25.02 -20.93
C PHE A 86 28.56 -26.46 -20.83
N ALA A 87 28.19 -27.31 -21.80
CA ALA A 87 28.68 -28.69 -21.86
C ALA A 87 30.19 -28.72 -22.18
N ALA A 88 30.65 -27.92 -23.16
CA ALA A 88 32.06 -27.80 -23.50
C ALA A 88 32.90 -27.27 -22.32
N MET A 89 32.36 -26.30 -21.58
CA MET A 89 32.97 -25.76 -20.37
C MET A 89 33.16 -26.84 -19.29
N LYS A 90 32.12 -27.66 -19.04
CA LYS A 90 32.21 -28.78 -18.09
C LYS A 90 33.19 -29.86 -18.55
N SER A 91 33.20 -30.24 -19.83
CA SER A 91 34.17 -31.20 -20.39
C SER A 91 35.62 -30.73 -20.25
N SER A 92 35.85 -29.41 -20.18
CA SER A 92 37.16 -28.81 -19.92
C SER A 92 37.51 -28.71 -18.42
N GLY A 93 36.73 -29.36 -17.54
CA GLY A 93 36.94 -29.38 -16.09
C GLY A 93 36.47 -28.11 -15.36
N ILE A 94 35.73 -27.21 -16.02
CA ILE A 94 35.25 -25.97 -15.40
C ILE A 94 33.84 -26.20 -14.83
N SER A 95 33.72 -26.12 -13.50
CA SER A 95 32.43 -26.28 -12.81
C SER A 95 31.49 -25.09 -13.00
N LEU A 96 30.17 -25.32 -12.82
CA LEU A 96 29.14 -24.27 -12.85
C LEU A 96 29.41 -23.16 -11.82
N GLN A 97 29.82 -23.54 -10.60
CA GLN A 97 30.15 -22.59 -9.55
C GLN A 97 31.28 -21.64 -9.95
N ARG A 98 32.26 -22.12 -10.74
CA ARG A 98 33.33 -21.28 -11.25
C ARG A 98 32.82 -20.25 -12.26
N ALA A 99 31.93 -20.65 -13.17
CA ALA A 99 31.29 -19.74 -14.11
C ALA A 99 30.41 -18.68 -13.41
N MET A 100 29.67 -19.09 -12.38
CA MET A 100 28.82 -18.18 -11.60
C MET A 100 29.62 -17.17 -10.77
N ARG A 101 30.87 -17.46 -10.40
CA ARG A 101 31.66 -16.63 -9.46
C ARG A 101 31.76 -15.15 -9.87
N VAL A 102 32.06 -14.87 -11.15
CA VAL A 102 32.17 -13.48 -11.63
C VAL A 102 30.83 -12.75 -11.56
N LEU A 103 29.73 -13.46 -11.83
CA LEU A 103 28.38 -12.91 -11.76
C LEU A 103 27.93 -12.73 -10.32
N ILE A 104 28.30 -13.61 -9.39
CA ILE A 104 28.03 -13.44 -7.95
C ILE A 104 28.68 -12.14 -7.44
N ILE A 105 29.91 -11.85 -7.85
CA ILE A 105 30.59 -10.58 -7.49
C ILE A 105 29.82 -9.38 -8.07
N PHE A 106 29.38 -9.48 -9.33
CA PHE A 106 28.57 -8.43 -9.95
C PHE A 106 27.24 -8.22 -9.20
N ILE A 107 26.52 -9.30 -8.87
CA ILE A 107 25.25 -9.23 -8.13
C ILE A 107 25.48 -8.69 -6.71
N PHE A 108 26.60 -8.99 -6.07
CA PHE A 108 26.96 -8.36 -4.80
C PHE A 108 27.04 -6.83 -4.90
N VAL A 109 27.75 -6.33 -5.91
CA VAL A 109 27.85 -4.89 -6.17
C VAL A 109 26.46 -4.31 -6.51
N LEU A 110 25.68 -5.01 -7.34
CA LEU A 110 24.32 -4.61 -7.70
C LEU A 110 23.41 -4.51 -6.47
N SER A 111 23.50 -5.44 -5.53
CA SER A 111 22.74 -5.43 -4.28
C SER A 111 23.12 -4.25 -3.38
N ILE A 112 24.40 -3.87 -3.32
CA ILE A 112 24.83 -2.66 -2.59
C ILE A 112 24.24 -1.41 -3.25
N VAL A 113 24.28 -1.32 -4.58
CA VAL A 113 23.66 -0.22 -5.34
C VAL A 113 22.15 -0.19 -5.12
N ALA A 114 21.49 -1.35 -5.13
CA ALA A 114 20.06 -1.48 -4.87
C ALA A 114 19.68 -1.00 -3.45
N PHE A 115 20.48 -1.38 -2.45
CA PHE A 115 20.30 -0.89 -1.08
C PHE A 115 20.48 0.63 -1.00
N TRP A 116 21.54 1.17 -1.60
CA TRP A 116 21.78 2.61 -1.63
C TRP A 116 20.62 3.36 -2.30
N PHE A 117 20.10 2.81 -3.39
CA PHE A 117 18.94 3.36 -4.10
C PHE A 117 17.68 3.31 -3.23
N ALA A 118 17.41 2.19 -2.57
CA ALA A 118 16.28 2.02 -1.66
C ALA A 118 16.37 2.88 -0.39
N ASN A 119 17.59 3.20 0.06
CA ASN A 119 17.80 4.03 1.23
C ASN A 119 17.73 5.53 0.92
N ASN A 120 18.20 5.97 -0.26
CA ASN A 120 18.39 7.39 -0.55
C ASN A 120 17.49 7.91 -1.68
N VAL A 121 17.45 7.19 -2.81
CA VAL A 121 16.77 7.68 -4.02
C VAL A 121 15.26 7.47 -3.94
N ILE A 122 14.81 6.28 -3.53
CA ILE A 122 13.38 5.98 -3.39
C ILE A 122 12.70 6.94 -2.39
N PRO A 123 13.23 7.15 -1.17
CA PRO A 123 12.56 8.02 -0.21
C PRO A 123 12.51 9.48 -0.66
N TYR A 124 13.60 9.97 -1.26
CA TYR A 124 13.64 11.31 -1.85
C TYR A 124 12.62 11.48 -2.98
N ALA A 125 12.52 10.48 -3.86
CA ALA A 125 11.56 10.48 -4.96
C ALA A 125 10.12 10.42 -4.46
N GLU A 126 9.83 9.59 -3.45
CA GLU A 126 8.50 9.50 -2.84
C GLU A 126 8.09 10.83 -2.19
N TYR A 127 9.03 11.49 -1.49
CA TYR A 127 8.79 12.82 -0.92
C TYR A 127 8.48 13.85 -2.01
N LYS A 128 9.26 13.88 -3.10
CA LYS A 128 9.01 14.77 -4.23
C LYS A 128 7.71 14.43 -4.94
N PHE A 129 7.38 13.16 -5.10
CA PHE A 129 6.14 12.68 -5.72
C PHE A 129 4.91 13.13 -4.94
N VAL A 130 4.88 12.90 -3.63
CA VAL A 130 3.72 13.28 -2.79
C VAL A 130 3.57 14.80 -2.73
N ASN A 131 4.65 15.55 -2.57
CA ASN A 131 4.56 17.01 -2.58
C ASN A 131 4.16 17.56 -3.94
N PHE A 132 4.65 16.95 -5.03
CA PHE A 132 4.25 17.33 -6.38
C PHE A 132 2.77 17.09 -6.63
N ARG A 133 2.23 15.94 -6.20
CA ARG A 133 0.78 15.66 -6.26
C ARG A 133 -0.03 16.66 -5.45
N LYS A 134 0.41 16.99 -4.22
CA LYS A 134 -0.23 18.03 -3.39
C LYS A 134 -0.22 19.40 -4.07
N ASN A 135 0.90 19.80 -4.65
CA ASN A 135 1.05 21.07 -5.34
C ASN A 135 0.17 21.14 -6.60
N ILE A 136 0.05 20.06 -7.37
CA ILE A 136 -0.86 20.00 -8.53
C ILE A 136 -2.32 20.18 -8.07
N ALA A 137 -2.71 19.47 -7.01
CA ALA A 137 -4.07 19.56 -6.47
C ALA A 137 -4.40 20.98 -5.97
N GLN A 138 -3.43 21.68 -5.38
CA GLN A 138 -3.59 23.06 -4.89
C GLN A 138 -3.52 24.13 -5.99
N ALA A 139 -2.62 23.97 -6.96
CA ALA A 139 -2.39 24.96 -8.02
C ALA A 139 -3.51 24.95 -9.07
N LYS A 140 -4.15 23.80 -9.32
CA LYS A 140 -5.26 23.69 -10.28
C LYS A 140 -6.48 22.99 -9.65
N PRO A 141 -7.24 23.61 -8.73
CA PRO A 141 -8.41 22.95 -8.13
C PRO A 141 -9.53 22.65 -9.11
N ALA A 142 -9.57 23.37 -10.25
CA ALA A 142 -10.41 23.02 -11.38
C ALA A 142 -10.14 21.60 -11.92
N MET A 143 -8.96 21.03 -11.68
CA MET A 143 -8.59 19.65 -12.01
C MET A 143 -9.35 18.60 -11.19
N ALA A 144 -9.81 18.92 -9.98
CA ALA A 144 -10.52 17.98 -9.12
C ALA A 144 -11.90 17.60 -9.68
N ILE A 145 -12.44 18.41 -10.57
CA ILE A 145 -13.72 18.18 -11.23
C ILE A 145 -13.42 17.89 -12.71
N THR A 146 -13.98 16.86 -13.30
CA THR A 146 -13.92 16.60 -14.75
C THR A 146 -15.24 16.97 -15.41
N GLU A 147 -15.21 17.39 -16.67
CA GLU A 147 -16.43 17.73 -17.41
C GLU A 147 -17.27 16.49 -17.74
N GLY A 148 -18.60 16.63 -17.65
CA GLY A 148 -19.54 15.60 -18.06
C GLY A 148 -19.69 14.41 -17.10
N GLN A 149 -18.83 14.28 -16.10
CA GLN A 149 -18.84 13.18 -15.12
C GLN A 149 -19.05 13.68 -13.69
N PHE A 150 -19.51 12.78 -12.83
CA PHE A 150 -19.63 13.01 -11.39
C PHE A 150 -18.27 12.80 -10.72
N ASN A 151 -17.81 13.80 -9.97
CA ASN A 151 -16.52 13.78 -9.29
C ASN A 151 -16.73 13.87 -7.79
N ASP A 152 -16.12 12.96 -7.05
CA ASP A 152 -16.15 12.97 -5.60
C ASP A 152 -15.15 13.99 -5.04
N VAL A 153 -15.68 15.01 -4.35
CA VAL A 153 -14.93 16.11 -3.77
C VAL A 153 -15.32 16.29 -2.30
N GLY A 154 -14.59 15.59 -1.42
CA GLY A 154 -14.91 15.52 0.02
C GLY A 154 -16.28 14.90 0.26
N THR A 155 -17.14 15.61 0.98
CA THR A 155 -18.53 15.24 1.27
C THR A 155 -19.49 15.50 0.10
N TYR A 156 -19.01 16.05 -1.02
CA TYR A 156 -19.85 16.38 -2.17
C TYR A 156 -19.51 15.52 -3.38
N ASN A 157 -20.52 15.16 -4.17
CA ASN A 157 -20.34 14.60 -5.51
C ASN A 157 -20.82 15.62 -6.55
N ILE A 158 -19.88 16.16 -7.32
CA ILE A 158 -20.08 17.33 -8.18
C ILE A 158 -19.98 16.93 -9.65
N LYS A 159 -21.03 17.25 -10.42
CA LYS A 159 -21.05 17.18 -11.89
C LYS A 159 -21.15 18.57 -12.48
N VAL A 160 -20.33 18.83 -13.49
CA VAL A 160 -20.35 20.06 -14.28
C VAL A 160 -20.54 19.71 -15.75
N ASN A 161 -21.43 20.41 -16.44
CA ASN A 161 -21.72 20.12 -17.85
C ASN A 161 -20.60 20.63 -18.78
N LYS A 162 -20.16 21.88 -18.61
CA LYS A 162 -19.01 22.47 -19.33
C LYS A 162 -18.25 23.42 -18.44
N LYS A 163 -16.95 23.56 -18.68
CA LYS A 163 -16.10 24.58 -18.06
C LYS A 163 -15.54 25.52 -19.11
N SER A 164 -15.15 26.69 -18.63
CA SER A 164 -14.59 27.76 -19.44
C SER A 164 -13.68 28.64 -18.57
N GLY A 165 -12.87 29.49 -19.21
CA GLY A 165 -11.86 30.35 -18.56
C GLY A 165 -10.44 29.79 -18.66
N GLU A 166 -9.41 30.64 -18.48
CA GLU A 166 -7.99 30.29 -18.66
C GLU A 166 -7.52 29.12 -17.79
N ASN A 167 -8.19 28.87 -16.66
CA ASN A 167 -7.92 27.78 -15.74
C ASN A 167 -9.15 26.87 -15.49
N GLY A 168 -10.18 26.92 -16.35
CA GLY A 168 -11.42 26.14 -16.18
C GLY A 168 -12.20 26.50 -14.90
N ASN A 169 -12.06 27.74 -14.42
CA ASN A 169 -12.65 28.24 -13.18
C ASN A 169 -14.15 28.55 -13.31
N ILE A 170 -14.65 28.79 -14.52
CA ILE A 170 -16.06 29.09 -14.76
C ILE A 170 -16.77 27.78 -15.12
N LEU A 171 -17.77 27.42 -14.33
CA LEU A 171 -18.56 26.20 -14.45
C LEU A 171 -19.96 26.54 -14.96
N THR A 172 -20.49 25.73 -15.87
CA THR A 172 -21.87 25.85 -16.36
C THR A 172 -22.63 24.55 -16.12
N GLY A 173 -23.86 24.67 -15.63
CA GLY A 173 -24.72 23.53 -15.27
C GLY A 173 -24.09 22.67 -14.18
N VAL A 174 -24.07 23.19 -12.94
CA VAL A 174 -23.49 22.50 -11.79
C VAL A 174 -24.58 21.72 -11.06
N THR A 175 -24.35 20.43 -10.85
CA THR A 175 -25.19 19.57 -10.01
C THR A 175 -24.32 18.97 -8.91
N ILE A 176 -24.73 19.14 -7.66
CA ILE A 176 -24.00 18.68 -6.48
C ILE A 176 -24.92 17.80 -5.66
N HIS A 177 -24.42 16.65 -5.24
CA HIS A 177 -25.05 15.79 -4.25
C HIS A 177 -24.21 15.82 -2.97
N GLU A 178 -24.84 16.15 -1.85
CA GLU A 178 -24.21 16.02 -0.53
C GLU A 178 -24.32 14.58 -0.06
N LYS A 179 -23.18 14.00 0.34
CA LYS A 179 -23.13 12.65 0.90
C LYS A 179 -23.71 12.68 2.31
N ALA A 180 -24.68 11.80 2.55
CA ALA A 180 -25.16 11.50 3.89
C ALA A 180 -24.06 10.80 4.70
N ASN A 181 -23.79 11.25 5.92
CA ASN A 181 -22.82 10.65 6.83
C ASN A 181 -23.37 9.37 7.49
N ASN A 182 -24.70 9.21 7.56
CA ASN A 182 -25.36 8.04 8.12
C ASN A 182 -26.45 7.47 7.20
N ILE A 183 -26.69 6.16 7.31
CA ILE A 183 -27.82 5.49 6.65
C ILE A 183 -29.13 6.06 7.21
N GLY A 184 -29.83 6.85 6.41
CA GLY A 184 -31.10 7.50 6.78
C GLY A 184 -31.05 9.02 6.92
N GLU A 185 -29.91 9.67 6.67
CA GLU A 185 -29.85 11.13 6.58
C GLU A 185 -30.49 11.65 5.29
N ASN A 186 -31.04 12.87 5.37
CA ASN A 186 -31.70 13.55 4.28
C ASN A 186 -30.69 13.86 3.15
N LYS A 187 -31.06 13.55 1.91
CA LYS A 187 -30.21 13.84 0.75
C LYS A 187 -30.37 15.30 0.36
N THR A 188 -29.26 16.02 0.25
CA THR A 188 -29.25 17.37 -0.32
C THR A 188 -28.76 17.32 -1.76
N VAL A 189 -29.52 17.90 -2.68
CA VAL A 189 -29.12 18.11 -4.08
C VAL A 189 -29.14 19.59 -4.40
N ILE A 190 -28.03 20.12 -4.87
CA ILE A 190 -27.89 21.53 -5.26
C ILE A 190 -27.72 21.58 -6.78
N LYS A 191 -28.54 22.38 -7.45
CA LYS A 191 -28.44 22.64 -8.89
C LYS A 191 -28.26 24.13 -9.12
N ALA A 192 -27.21 24.52 -9.84
CA ALA A 192 -26.93 25.91 -10.18
C ALA A 192 -26.69 26.08 -11.68
N LYS A 193 -27.10 27.23 -12.21
CA LYS A 193 -26.87 27.56 -13.63
C LYS A 193 -25.39 27.83 -13.88
N ASN A 194 -24.78 28.65 -13.05
CA ASN A 194 -23.39 29.06 -13.16
C ASN A 194 -22.65 28.77 -11.85
N GLY A 195 -21.37 28.45 -11.96
CA GLY A 195 -20.48 28.30 -10.82
C GLY A 195 -19.12 28.92 -11.11
N GLU A 196 -18.41 29.32 -10.08
CA GLU A 196 -17.04 29.81 -10.15
C GLU A 196 -16.20 29.12 -9.08
N LEU A 197 -15.05 28.60 -9.48
CA LEU A 197 -14.05 28.03 -8.59
C LEU A 197 -13.03 29.12 -8.25
N ILE A 198 -13.05 29.54 -7.00
CA ILE A 198 -12.06 30.47 -6.45
C ILE A 198 -11.12 29.67 -5.57
N SER A 199 -9.85 29.68 -5.93
CA SER A 199 -8.77 29.07 -5.15
C SER A 199 -7.78 30.13 -4.70
N ASN A 200 -7.12 29.86 -3.58
CA ASN A 200 -6.02 30.66 -3.09
C ASN A 200 -4.78 29.75 -3.03
N GLU A 201 -3.68 30.16 -3.68
CA GLU A 201 -2.43 29.37 -3.74
C GLU A 201 -1.88 28.99 -2.35
N LYS A 202 -2.27 29.72 -1.29
CA LYS A 202 -1.82 29.49 0.09
C LYS A 202 -2.83 28.74 0.98
N SER A 203 -4.02 28.40 0.46
CA SER A 203 -5.08 27.77 1.25
C SER A 203 -5.57 26.49 0.56
N SER A 204 -5.63 25.39 1.31
CA SER A 204 -6.22 24.12 0.86
C SER A 204 -7.74 24.18 0.68
N ILE A 205 -8.38 25.34 0.86
CA ILE A 205 -9.83 25.49 0.74
C ILE A 205 -10.17 25.90 -0.70
N LEU A 206 -10.98 25.07 -1.36
CA LEU A 206 -11.65 25.41 -2.61
C LEU A 206 -12.96 26.11 -2.31
N LYS A 207 -13.11 27.33 -2.81
CA LYS A 207 -14.34 28.08 -2.69
C LYS A 207 -15.14 27.95 -3.98
N LEU A 208 -16.21 27.17 -3.94
CA LEU A 208 -17.15 27.01 -5.03
C LEU A 208 -18.29 28.01 -4.85
N VAL A 209 -18.34 29.02 -5.70
CA VAL A 209 -19.39 30.05 -5.73
C VAL A 209 -20.42 29.67 -6.77
N LEU A 210 -21.62 29.30 -6.35
CA LEU A 210 -22.74 28.95 -7.20
C LEU A 210 -23.69 30.14 -7.35
N ASN A 211 -24.08 30.44 -8.58
CA ASN A 211 -24.99 31.54 -8.90
C ASN A 211 -26.27 30.99 -9.54
N ASP A 212 -27.40 31.58 -9.13
CA ASP A 212 -28.75 31.29 -9.61
C ASP A 212 -29.10 29.80 -9.64
N GLY A 213 -29.43 29.26 -8.47
CA GLY A 213 -29.71 27.85 -8.29
C GLY A 213 -30.82 27.52 -7.31
N TYR A 214 -31.06 26.21 -7.16
CA TYR A 214 -32.01 25.63 -6.23
C TYR A 214 -31.31 24.56 -5.41
N TYR A 215 -31.59 24.51 -4.12
CA TYR A 215 -31.28 23.34 -3.30
C TYR A 215 -32.56 22.57 -3.01
N TYR A 216 -32.44 21.25 -3.04
CA TYR A 216 -33.48 20.28 -2.74
C TYR A 216 -32.99 19.47 -1.55
N GLN A 217 -33.78 19.40 -0.49
CA GLN A 217 -33.43 18.62 0.69
C GLN A 217 -34.59 17.70 1.04
N ASP A 218 -34.33 16.41 1.12
CA ASP A 218 -35.34 15.45 1.58
C ASP A 218 -35.75 15.78 3.02
N VAL A 219 -37.02 15.56 3.36
CA VAL A 219 -37.50 15.70 4.73
C VAL A 219 -38.05 14.36 5.17
N THR A 220 -37.61 13.87 6.32
CA THR A 220 -38.22 12.69 6.93
C THR A 220 -39.44 13.14 7.75
N PRO A 221 -40.69 12.87 7.30
CA PRO A 221 -41.87 13.28 8.04
C PRO A 221 -42.00 12.48 9.35
N LYS A 222 -42.55 13.13 10.39
CA LYS A 222 -42.76 12.52 11.71
C LYS A 222 -43.75 11.34 11.66
N LYS A 223 -44.71 11.36 10.75
CA LYS A 223 -45.68 10.27 10.55
C LYS A 223 -45.15 9.27 9.53
N TYR A 224 -45.29 7.98 9.83
CA TYR A 224 -44.81 6.89 8.99
C TYR A 224 -45.51 6.84 7.62
N GLU A 225 -46.82 7.07 7.60
CA GLU A 225 -47.65 7.05 6.38
C GLU A 225 -47.21 8.10 5.34
N ASP A 226 -46.79 9.28 5.81
CA ASP A 226 -46.37 10.38 4.96
C ASP A 226 -44.99 10.17 4.32
N ARG A 227 -44.23 9.13 4.73
CA ARG A 227 -42.93 8.80 4.13
C ARG A 227 -43.04 8.36 2.68
N THR A 228 -44.17 7.76 2.28
CA THR A 228 -44.45 7.36 0.89
C THR A 228 -44.55 8.54 -0.07
N LYS A 229 -44.83 9.75 0.44
CA LYS A 229 -44.99 10.97 -0.36
C LYS A 229 -43.67 11.66 -0.71
N LEU A 230 -42.54 11.17 -0.17
CA LEU A 230 -41.19 11.71 -0.40
C LEU A 230 -41.13 13.25 -0.34
N PRO A 231 -41.58 13.88 0.77
CA PRO A 231 -41.61 15.33 0.86
C PRO A 231 -40.18 15.89 0.84
N PHE A 232 -40.00 17.01 0.14
CA PHE A 232 -38.73 17.70 0.04
C PHE A 232 -38.90 19.21 0.21
N ILE A 233 -37.87 19.87 0.72
CA ILE A 233 -37.73 21.32 0.77
C ILE A 233 -37.05 21.76 -0.53
N LYS A 234 -37.63 22.77 -1.19
CA LYS A 234 -37.00 23.45 -2.32
C LYS A 234 -36.73 24.90 -1.93
N GLY A 235 -35.47 25.31 -1.90
CA GLY A 235 -35.08 26.71 -1.72
C GLY A 235 -34.36 27.25 -2.94
N ALA A 236 -34.68 28.49 -3.33
CA ALA A 236 -33.97 29.20 -4.39
C ALA A 236 -32.89 30.10 -3.79
N PHE A 237 -31.73 30.17 -4.43
CA PHE A 237 -30.65 31.07 -4.02
C PHE A 237 -30.11 31.84 -5.23
N LYS A 238 -29.79 33.12 -5.01
CA LYS A 238 -29.05 33.94 -5.99
C LYS A 238 -27.56 33.63 -5.96
N LYS A 239 -27.00 33.45 -4.76
CA LYS A 239 -25.59 33.14 -4.53
C LYS A 239 -25.46 32.16 -3.37
N HIS A 240 -24.73 31.08 -3.58
CA HIS A 240 -24.42 30.09 -2.55
C HIS A 240 -22.92 29.76 -2.62
N ILE A 241 -22.27 29.68 -1.47
CA ILE A 241 -20.82 29.48 -1.40
C ILE A 241 -20.58 28.19 -0.62
N ILE A 242 -19.90 27.24 -1.26
CA ILE A 242 -19.46 26.00 -0.64
C ILE A 242 -17.94 26.08 -0.49
N ASN A 243 -17.46 25.93 0.74
CA ASN A 243 -16.04 25.82 1.03
C ASN A 243 -15.71 24.34 1.20
N ILE A 244 -14.87 23.82 0.33
CA ILE A 244 -14.45 22.42 0.34
C ILE A 244 -12.99 22.38 0.77
N ASP A 245 -12.68 21.67 1.84
CA ASP A 245 -11.30 21.43 2.23
C ASP A 245 -10.69 20.37 1.30
N LEU A 246 -9.84 20.80 0.37
CA LEU A 246 -9.10 19.93 -0.55
C LEU A 246 -8.05 19.09 0.19
N SER A 247 -7.74 19.38 1.46
CA SER A 247 -6.89 18.50 2.28
C SER A 247 -7.47 17.10 2.40
N GLU A 248 -8.81 16.96 2.33
CA GLU A 248 -9.51 15.68 2.36
C GLU A 248 -9.57 14.97 1.00
N LEU A 249 -9.42 15.68 -0.13
CA LEU A 249 -9.25 15.05 -1.44
C LEU A 249 -7.96 14.22 -1.53
N ASN A 250 -6.91 14.64 -0.82
CA ASN A 250 -5.69 13.85 -0.67
C ASN A 250 -5.87 12.64 0.25
N LYS A 251 -6.99 12.56 0.99
CA LYS A 251 -7.38 11.40 1.81
C LYS A 251 -8.32 10.45 1.07
N VAL A 252 -8.68 10.70 -0.21
CA VAL A 252 -9.54 9.81 -1.00
C VAL A 252 -8.75 8.55 -1.39
N ASP A 253 -8.53 7.72 -0.39
CA ASP A 253 -8.90 6.32 -0.38
C ASP A 253 -9.08 5.96 1.11
N ASP A 254 -10.34 5.87 1.57
CA ASP A 254 -10.71 5.38 2.92
C ASP A 254 -10.46 3.87 3.08
N SER A 255 -9.67 3.28 2.17
CA SER A 255 -9.04 1.98 2.31
C SER A 255 -7.65 2.10 2.96
N LYS A 256 -7.56 2.61 4.19
CA LYS A 256 -6.39 2.45 5.09
C LYS A 256 -4.99 2.85 4.54
N GLU A 257 -4.87 3.61 3.45
CA GLU A 257 -3.57 3.84 2.78
C GLU A 257 -3.11 5.29 2.64
N SER A 258 -3.90 6.30 2.98
CA SER A 258 -3.47 7.71 2.82
C SER A 258 -2.39 8.18 3.83
N ILE A 259 -2.02 7.35 4.80
CA ILE A 259 -0.89 7.56 5.74
C ILE A 259 0.31 6.63 5.40
N ALA A 260 0.26 5.85 4.32
CA ALA A 260 1.37 4.98 3.89
C ALA A 260 2.55 5.74 3.23
N GLY A 261 2.46 7.07 3.12
CA GLY A 261 3.51 7.90 2.50
C GLY A 261 4.65 8.26 3.47
N THR A 262 4.38 8.45 4.77
CA THR A 262 5.39 8.99 5.69
C THR A 262 6.59 8.05 5.83
N ASN A 263 6.33 6.78 6.13
CA ASN A 263 7.39 5.78 6.32
C ASN A 263 8.17 5.47 5.03
N ALA A 264 7.53 5.52 3.86
CA ALA A 264 8.18 5.31 2.57
C ALA A 264 9.14 6.45 2.19
N MET A 265 8.91 7.67 2.71
CA MET A 265 9.75 8.86 2.49
C MET A 265 11.00 8.90 3.35
N LEU A 266 11.16 8.00 4.32
CA LEU A 266 12.28 8.03 5.26
C LEU A 266 13.42 7.09 4.85
N ASN A 267 14.64 7.53 5.09
CA ASN A 267 15.82 6.67 5.03
C ASN A 267 15.98 5.83 6.32
N VAL A 268 16.95 4.92 6.39
CA VAL A 268 17.16 4.05 7.56
C VAL A 268 17.43 4.84 8.84
N ASN A 269 18.20 5.92 8.78
CA ASN A 269 18.53 6.72 9.97
C ASN A 269 17.31 7.46 10.49
N GLU A 270 16.55 8.08 9.60
CA GLU A 270 15.29 8.75 9.92
C GLU A 270 14.24 7.77 10.44
N LEU A 271 14.14 6.57 9.85
CA LEU A 271 13.27 5.51 10.33
C LEU A 271 13.62 5.08 11.75
N ARG A 272 14.91 4.88 12.06
CA ARG A 272 15.37 4.52 13.40
C ARG A 272 15.00 5.58 14.43
N TYR A 273 15.31 6.85 14.13
CA TYR A 273 14.94 7.96 15.01
C TYR A 273 13.43 8.06 15.22
N THR A 274 12.65 7.91 14.14
CA THR A 274 11.19 7.95 14.21
C THR A 274 10.63 6.78 15.01
N LEU A 275 11.18 5.57 14.85
CA LEU A 275 10.81 4.39 15.62
C LEU A 275 11.07 4.57 17.11
N ASP A 276 12.23 5.11 17.50
CA ASP A 276 12.54 5.38 18.91
C ASP A 276 11.53 6.37 19.51
N SER A 277 11.18 7.42 18.77
CA SER A 277 10.16 8.39 19.19
C SER A 277 8.77 7.77 19.29
N LEU A 278 8.37 6.93 18.33
CA LEU A 278 7.06 6.28 18.31
C LEU A 278 6.91 5.29 19.47
N ASN A 279 7.93 4.47 19.72
CA ASN A 279 7.95 3.53 20.85
C ASN A 279 7.87 4.28 22.19
N LYS A 280 8.69 5.33 22.36
CA LYS A 280 8.64 6.16 23.57
C LYS A 280 7.28 6.84 23.77
N ASN A 281 6.64 7.29 22.68
CA ASN A 281 5.30 7.88 22.74
C ASN A 281 4.26 6.84 23.20
N LEU A 282 4.30 5.63 22.63
CA LEU A 282 3.44 4.52 23.00
C LEU A 282 3.60 4.15 24.48
N ASP A 283 4.84 4.00 24.96
CA ASP A 283 5.13 3.68 26.36
C ASP A 283 4.58 4.75 27.32
N ASN A 284 4.83 6.03 27.01
CA ASN A 284 4.34 7.14 27.81
C ASN A 284 2.81 7.20 27.87
N GLU A 285 2.14 6.87 26.77
CA GLU A 285 0.68 6.86 26.69
C GLU A 285 0.07 5.69 27.47
N ILE A 286 0.66 4.50 27.38
CA ILE A 286 0.26 3.35 28.21
C ILE A 286 0.37 3.70 29.69
N ILE A 287 1.48 4.32 30.11
CA ILE A 287 1.69 4.75 31.50
C ILE A 287 0.65 5.81 31.89
N SER A 288 0.49 6.86 31.08
CA SER A 288 -0.43 7.96 31.35
C SER A 288 -1.88 7.49 31.45
N PHE A 289 -2.29 6.58 30.56
CA PHE A 289 -3.62 5.99 30.56
C PHE A 289 -3.83 5.10 31.80
N SER A 290 -2.86 4.25 32.12
CA SER A 290 -2.90 3.40 33.31
C SER A 290 -3.06 4.23 34.59
N GLU A 291 -2.30 5.31 34.72
CA GLU A 291 -2.41 6.22 35.87
C GLU A 291 -3.77 6.94 35.92
N ASN A 292 -4.31 7.35 34.77
CA ASN A 292 -5.62 8.00 34.69
C ASN A 292 -6.75 7.05 35.10
N ILE A 293 -6.75 5.81 34.60
CA ILE A 293 -7.75 4.80 34.95
C ILE A 293 -7.66 4.42 36.44
N ASN A 294 -6.46 4.24 36.97
CA ASN A 294 -6.26 3.95 38.40
C ASN A 294 -6.87 5.06 39.28
N GLN A 295 -6.70 6.33 38.91
CA GLN A 295 -7.33 7.44 39.62
C GLN A 295 -8.86 7.41 39.51
N ARG A 296 -9.44 7.08 38.35
CA ARG A 296 -10.90 6.99 38.15
C ARG A 296 -11.55 5.86 38.93
N VAL A 297 -10.88 4.71 39.08
CA VAL A 297 -11.37 3.54 39.84
C VAL A 297 -11.10 3.71 41.36
N GLY A 298 -10.46 4.81 41.77
CA GLY A 298 -10.19 5.10 43.18
C GLY A 298 -8.98 4.34 43.75
N ILE A 299 -8.19 3.68 42.91
CA ILE A 299 -6.89 3.10 43.28
C ILE A 299 -5.88 4.24 43.35
N ARG A 300 -5.83 4.92 44.50
CA ARG A 300 -4.79 5.92 44.76
C ARG A 300 -3.47 5.19 45.01
N LYS A 301 -2.40 5.53 44.28
CA LYS A 301 -1.02 5.21 44.68
C LYS A 301 -0.84 5.74 46.10
N SER A 302 -0.83 4.84 47.09
CA SER A 302 -0.67 5.20 48.49
C SER A 302 0.67 5.90 48.66
N SER A 303 0.64 7.22 48.73
CA SER A 303 1.81 8.07 48.97
C SER A 303 1.62 8.81 50.28
N THR A 304 1.24 8.08 51.33
CA THR A 304 1.48 8.48 52.72
C THR A 304 1.38 7.24 53.59
N LEU A 305 2.52 6.78 54.12
CA LEU A 305 2.55 5.90 55.27
C LEU A 305 1.75 6.56 56.39
N ILE A 306 0.80 5.79 56.92
CA ILE A 306 -0.17 6.14 57.94
C ILE A 306 0.59 6.73 59.15
N THR A 307 0.36 8.00 59.47
CA THR A 307 0.63 8.47 60.83
C THR A 307 -0.55 8.04 61.68
N ASP A 308 -0.30 7.11 62.60
CA ASP A 308 -1.25 6.55 63.55
C ASP A 308 -1.98 7.66 64.34
N LYS A 309 -3.18 8.02 63.90
CA LYS A 309 -4.19 8.60 64.79
C LYS A 309 -5.19 7.52 65.14
N LYS A 310 -5.03 6.93 66.33
CA LYS A 310 -6.08 6.17 67.04
C LYS A 310 -7.34 7.03 67.12
N LYS A 311 -8.26 6.84 66.18
CA LYS A 311 -9.66 7.28 66.28
C LYS A 311 -10.51 6.03 66.47
N ASN A 312 -11.35 6.06 67.50
CA ASN A 312 -12.32 5.01 67.82
C ASN A 312 -13.07 4.56 66.56
N LYS A 313 -12.78 3.33 66.10
CA LYS A 313 -13.44 2.71 64.95
C LYS A 313 -14.87 2.37 65.37
N LYS A 314 -15.85 3.22 65.02
CA LYS A 314 -17.23 2.75 64.86
C LYS A 314 -17.18 1.64 63.81
N THR A 315 -17.64 0.44 64.18
CA THR A 315 -17.80 -0.67 63.24
C THR A 315 -18.81 -0.25 62.18
N LEU A 316 -18.34 -0.11 60.93
CA LEU A 316 -19.26 0.16 59.82
C LEU A 316 -20.18 -1.06 59.63
N PRO A 317 -21.46 -0.86 59.27
CA PRO A 317 -22.34 -1.96 58.89
C PRO A 317 -21.75 -2.74 57.70
N ASN A 318 -22.01 -4.05 57.66
CA ASN A 318 -21.56 -4.91 56.55
C ASN A 318 -22.17 -4.49 55.20
N ASP A 319 -23.38 -3.91 55.21
CA ASP A 319 -23.99 -3.30 54.04
C ASP A 319 -23.96 -1.77 54.15
N LEU A 320 -23.07 -1.14 53.41
CA LEU A 320 -22.93 0.32 53.36
C LEU A 320 -24.14 1.00 52.73
N LEU A 321 -24.92 0.30 51.89
CA LEU A 321 -26.11 0.85 51.26
C LEU A 321 -27.26 1.00 52.26
N SER A 322 -27.24 0.26 53.37
CA SER A 322 -28.25 0.35 54.44
C SER A 322 -28.31 1.73 55.11
N LEU A 323 -27.25 2.54 54.99
CA LEU A 323 -27.15 3.89 55.53
C LEU A 323 -27.90 4.95 54.70
N TYR A 324 -28.43 4.58 53.54
CA TYR A 324 -29.05 5.49 52.57
C TYR A 324 -30.55 5.22 52.37
N THR A 325 -31.30 6.27 52.05
CA THR A 325 -32.70 6.14 51.63
C THR A 325 -32.84 5.39 50.29
N ASN A 326 -34.00 4.79 50.00
CA ASN A 326 -34.21 4.05 48.76
C ASN A 326 -33.93 4.87 47.48
N LYS A 327 -34.25 6.17 47.49
CA LYS A 327 -33.91 7.09 46.39
C LYS A 327 -32.39 7.26 46.24
N GLN A 328 -31.69 7.50 47.34
CA GLN A 328 -30.23 7.62 47.34
C GLN A 328 -29.53 6.32 46.93
N LYS A 329 -30.06 5.14 47.30
CA LYS A 329 -29.55 3.84 46.83
C LYS A 329 -29.60 3.74 45.31
N ILE A 330 -30.73 4.11 44.70
CA ILE A 330 -30.89 4.11 43.24
C ILE A 330 -29.91 5.06 42.58
N ASP A 331 -29.73 6.27 43.10
CA ASP A 331 -28.82 7.27 42.55
C ASP A 331 -27.34 6.80 42.65
N VAL A 332 -26.95 6.20 43.77
CA VAL A 332 -25.61 5.61 43.96
C VAL A 332 -25.36 4.47 42.97
N ILE A 333 -26.32 3.56 42.79
CA ILE A 333 -26.20 2.44 41.85
C ILE A 333 -26.13 2.96 40.40
N LYS A 334 -26.95 3.95 40.03
CA LYS A 334 -26.91 4.57 38.71
C LYS A 334 -25.57 5.26 38.44
N MET A 335 -25.04 5.98 39.42
CA MET A 335 -23.72 6.62 39.31
C MET A 335 -22.61 5.57 39.17
N ALA A 336 -22.66 4.50 39.96
CA ALA A 336 -21.70 3.40 39.86
C ALA A 336 -21.77 2.72 38.48
N SER A 337 -22.97 2.39 37.99
CA SER A 337 -23.17 1.81 36.66
C SER A 337 -22.68 2.74 35.55
N SER A 338 -23.03 4.02 35.60
CA SER A 338 -22.57 5.01 34.61
C SER A 338 -21.06 5.16 34.61
N ASN A 339 -20.41 5.13 35.78
CA ASN A 339 -18.95 5.19 35.90
C ASN A 339 -18.29 3.95 35.30
N VAL A 340 -18.83 2.76 35.57
CA VAL A 340 -18.32 1.49 34.99
C VAL A 340 -18.44 1.52 33.47
N THR A 341 -19.62 1.84 32.92
CA THR A 341 -19.83 1.91 31.46
C THR A 341 -18.92 2.95 30.80
N SER A 342 -18.73 4.11 31.43
CA SER A 342 -17.84 5.16 30.91
C SER A 342 -16.37 4.72 30.91
N ASN A 343 -15.94 4.00 31.95
CA ASN A 343 -14.58 3.47 32.04
C ASN A 343 -14.36 2.33 31.05
N GLU A 344 -15.33 1.43 30.88
CA GLU A 344 -15.30 0.35 29.88
C GLU A 344 -15.14 0.93 28.47
N TYR A 345 -15.99 1.90 28.10
CA TYR A 345 -15.86 2.60 26.83
C TYR A 345 -14.50 3.27 26.65
N SER A 346 -13.98 3.92 27.71
CA SER A 346 -12.66 4.55 27.67
C SER A 346 -11.52 3.53 27.48
N ILE A 347 -11.63 2.34 28.07
CA ILE A 347 -10.67 1.25 27.93
C ILE A 347 -10.72 0.69 26.51
N GLU A 348 -11.91 0.37 25.99
CA GLU A 348 -12.06 -0.15 24.63
C GLU A 348 -11.55 0.85 23.58
N SER A 349 -11.90 2.13 23.72
CA SER A 349 -11.45 3.18 22.82
C SER A 349 -9.93 3.34 22.86
N THR A 350 -9.32 3.30 24.05
CA THR A 350 -7.86 3.45 24.18
C THR A 350 -7.13 2.21 23.69
N GLN A 351 -7.67 1.00 23.94
CA GLN A 351 -7.11 -0.23 23.41
C GLN A 351 -7.08 -0.22 21.87
N LYS A 352 -8.12 0.33 21.24
CA LYS A 352 -8.15 0.52 19.79
C LYS A 352 -7.08 1.52 19.34
N ASP A 353 -6.96 2.67 20.01
CA ASP A 353 -5.95 3.68 19.68
C ASP A 353 -4.51 3.15 19.82
N LEU A 354 -4.21 2.47 20.93
CA LEU A 354 -2.90 1.82 21.15
C LEU A 354 -2.60 0.77 20.08
N LYS A 355 -3.60 0.00 19.64
CA LYS A 355 -3.45 -0.96 18.55
C LYS A 355 -3.13 -0.26 17.23
N ASP A 356 -3.77 0.87 16.95
CA ASP A 356 -3.51 1.66 15.74
C ASP A 356 -2.11 2.29 15.79
N LYS A 357 -1.65 2.78 16.94
CA LYS A 357 -0.24 3.23 17.11
C LYS A 357 0.77 2.09 16.95
N GLN A 358 0.47 0.90 17.48
CA GLN A 358 1.30 -0.28 17.25
C GLN A 358 1.37 -0.65 15.76
N ARG A 359 0.24 -0.55 15.02
CA ARG A 359 0.23 -0.76 13.56
C ARG A 359 1.10 0.27 12.84
N GLU A 360 1.08 1.53 13.27
CA GLU A 360 1.99 2.54 12.72
C GLU A 360 3.46 2.21 12.98
N ILE A 361 3.83 1.77 14.18
CA ILE A 361 5.20 1.29 14.47
C ILE A 361 5.57 0.11 13.56
N ASN A 362 4.66 -0.86 13.40
CA ASN A 362 4.87 -2.01 12.52
C ASN A 362 5.11 -1.58 11.08
N LYS A 363 4.34 -0.61 10.55
CA LYS A 363 4.54 -0.04 9.20
C LYS A 363 5.94 0.56 9.03
N HIS A 364 6.49 1.23 10.04
CA HIS A 364 7.83 1.82 10.00
C HIS A 364 8.92 0.75 10.09
N LEU A 365 8.76 -0.26 10.95
CA LEU A 365 9.68 -1.40 11.01
C LEU A 365 9.70 -2.20 9.70
N THR A 366 8.54 -2.47 9.11
CA THR A 366 8.42 -3.13 7.81
C THR A 366 9.14 -2.32 6.72
N ALA A 367 8.95 -1.00 6.66
CA ALA A 367 9.65 -0.15 5.70
C ALA A 367 11.18 -0.18 5.88
N LEU A 368 11.66 -0.28 7.12
CA LEU A 368 13.09 -0.44 7.41
C LEU A 368 13.61 -1.77 6.85
N TYR A 369 12.93 -2.89 7.14
CA TYR A 369 13.37 -4.21 6.69
C TYR A 369 13.30 -4.37 5.17
N GLU A 370 12.29 -3.79 4.51
CA GLU A 370 12.13 -3.84 3.06
C GLU A 370 13.35 -3.29 2.31
N LYS A 371 14.02 -2.25 2.83
CA LYS A 371 15.25 -1.72 2.21
C LYS A 371 16.35 -2.77 2.10
N PHE A 372 16.47 -3.65 3.11
CA PHE A 372 17.42 -4.77 3.10
C PHE A 372 16.92 -5.94 2.24
N VAL A 373 15.62 -6.24 2.29
CA VAL A 373 15.00 -7.32 1.50
C VAL A 373 15.17 -7.05 0.01
N ILE A 374 15.08 -5.81 -0.47
CA ILE A 374 15.31 -5.45 -1.88
C ILE A 374 16.73 -5.85 -2.34
N ALA A 375 17.74 -5.58 -1.52
CA ALA A 375 19.11 -5.94 -1.81
C ALA A 375 19.31 -7.46 -1.81
N PHE A 376 18.71 -8.16 -0.84
CA PHE A 376 18.77 -9.62 -0.76
C PHE A 376 17.99 -10.30 -1.88
N ALA A 377 16.87 -9.72 -2.34
CA ALA A 377 16.05 -10.28 -3.40
C ALA A 377 16.83 -10.43 -4.71
N CYS A 378 17.71 -9.48 -5.04
CA CYS A 378 18.57 -9.59 -6.23
C CYS A 378 19.47 -10.82 -6.15
N PHE A 379 20.05 -11.08 -4.98
CA PHE A 379 20.85 -12.27 -4.72
C PHE A 379 20.04 -13.56 -4.84
N LEU A 380 18.90 -13.59 -4.15
CA LEU A 380 18.01 -14.74 -4.14
C LEU A 380 17.55 -15.09 -5.56
N MET A 381 17.15 -14.08 -6.35
CA MET A 381 16.72 -14.24 -7.73
C MET A 381 17.84 -14.73 -8.65
N PHE A 382 19.08 -14.28 -8.45
CA PHE A 382 20.24 -14.82 -9.18
C PHE A 382 20.46 -16.31 -8.87
N PHE A 383 20.43 -16.71 -7.60
CA PHE A 383 20.64 -18.09 -7.18
C PHE A 383 19.48 -19.03 -7.53
N ILE A 384 18.30 -18.50 -7.81
CA ILE A 384 17.22 -19.29 -8.41
C ILE A 384 17.41 -19.37 -9.93
N GLY A 385 17.68 -18.23 -10.56
CA GLY A 385 17.70 -18.12 -12.02
C GLY A 385 18.88 -18.80 -12.70
N ALA A 386 20.10 -18.62 -12.19
CA ALA A 386 21.29 -19.18 -12.82
C ALA A 386 21.29 -20.73 -12.85
N PRO A 387 20.99 -21.44 -11.75
CA PRO A 387 20.83 -22.88 -11.77
C PRO A 387 19.67 -23.35 -12.65
N LEU A 388 18.53 -22.67 -12.60
CA LEU A 388 17.36 -23.03 -13.39
C LEU A 388 17.64 -22.90 -14.90
N GLY A 389 18.31 -21.82 -15.32
CA GLY A 389 18.77 -21.65 -16.69
C GLY A 389 19.74 -22.74 -17.14
N ALA A 390 20.70 -23.11 -16.30
CA ALA A 390 21.64 -24.19 -16.62
C ALA A 390 20.96 -25.57 -16.76
N ILE A 391 19.84 -25.80 -16.06
CA ILE A 391 19.07 -27.06 -16.10
C ILE A 391 18.14 -27.11 -17.32
N ILE A 392 17.46 -26.00 -17.65
CA ILE A 392 16.46 -25.95 -18.73
C ILE A 392 17.19 -25.84 -20.08
N ARG A 393 17.54 -26.99 -20.65
CA ARG A 393 18.35 -27.12 -21.87
C ARG A 393 17.53 -27.15 -23.18
N LYS A 394 16.21 -27.36 -23.10
CA LYS A 394 15.28 -27.47 -24.24
C LYS A 394 13.95 -26.77 -23.92
N GLY A 395 13.46 -25.93 -24.82
CA GLY A 395 12.18 -25.22 -24.65
C GLY A 395 12.03 -23.87 -25.39
N GLY A 396 13.06 -23.44 -26.14
CA GLY A 396 13.09 -22.11 -26.76
C GLY A 396 13.09 -20.97 -25.74
N LEU A 397 13.08 -19.72 -26.21
CA LEU A 397 13.11 -18.54 -25.32
C LEU A 397 11.87 -18.43 -24.41
N GLY A 398 10.76 -19.11 -24.73
CA GLY A 398 9.47 -18.94 -24.02
C GLY A 398 9.37 -19.66 -22.67
N LEU A 399 9.75 -20.95 -22.60
CA LEU A 399 9.60 -21.75 -21.38
C LEU A 399 10.36 -21.17 -20.16
N PRO A 400 11.62 -20.71 -20.29
CA PRO A 400 12.34 -20.13 -19.17
C PRO A 400 11.72 -18.82 -18.67
N ILE A 401 11.10 -18.03 -19.58
CA ILE A 401 10.36 -16.81 -19.20
C ILE A 401 9.14 -17.16 -18.35
N VAL A 402 8.38 -18.19 -18.72
CA VAL A 402 7.19 -18.61 -17.96
C VAL A 402 7.57 -19.01 -16.53
N PHE A 403 8.62 -19.81 -16.36
CA PHE A 403 9.10 -20.18 -15.02
C PHE A 403 9.60 -18.97 -14.23
N ALA A 404 10.33 -18.04 -14.87
CA ALA A 404 10.78 -16.82 -14.22
C ALA A 404 9.60 -15.99 -13.70
N VAL A 405 8.57 -15.80 -14.54
CA VAL A 405 7.35 -15.06 -14.19
C VAL A 405 6.61 -15.75 -13.05
N LEU A 406 6.44 -17.08 -13.09
CA LEU A 406 5.74 -17.84 -12.04
C LEU A 406 6.46 -17.73 -10.69
N ILE A 407 7.79 -17.92 -10.67
CA ILE A 407 8.60 -17.79 -9.46
C ILE A 407 8.51 -16.35 -8.93
N PHE A 408 8.58 -15.37 -9.82
CA PHE A 408 8.48 -13.96 -9.43
C PHE A 408 7.11 -13.59 -8.87
N ILE A 409 6.02 -14.03 -9.49
CA ILE A 409 4.66 -13.84 -8.99
C ILE A 409 4.52 -14.48 -7.61
N THR A 410 5.05 -15.69 -7.43
CA THR A 410 5.02 -16.40 -6.14
C THR A 410 5.79 -15.62 -5.07
N PHE A 411 7.00 -15.16 -5.39
CA PHE A 411 7.79 -14.29 -4.51
C PHE A 411 7.02 -13.02 -4.14
N HIS A 412 6.48 -12.31 -5.13
CA HIS A 412 5.79 -11.04 -4.93
C HIS A 412 4.50 -11.20 -4.13
N PHE A 413 3.72 -12.25 -4.40
CA PHE A 413 2.49 -12.55 -3.67
C PHE A 413 2.77 -12.84 -2.20
N ILE A 414 3.70 -13.75 -1.91
CA ILE A 414 4.08 -14.10 -0.54
C ILE A 414 4.67 -12.88 0.19
N ASN A 415 5.51 -12.09 -0.49
CA ASN A 415 6.10 -10.90 0.10
C ASN A 415 5.04 -9.85 0.46
N THR A 416 4.11 -9.60 -0.45
CA THR A 416 3.00 -8.66 -0.22
C THR A 416 2.08 -9.16 0.88
N PHE A 417 1.76 -10.46 0.90
CA PHE A 417 0.97 -11.06 1.95
C PHE A 417 1.65 -10.93 3.33
N GLY A 418 2.93 -11.29 3.43
CA GLY A 418 3.71 -11.15 4.67
C GLY A 418 3.82 -9.71 5.16
N LYS A 419 4.02 -8.76 4.22
CA LYS A 419 3.99 -7.32 4.51
C LYS A 419 2.66 -6.92 5.16
N ARG A 420 1.54 -7.23 4.52
CA ARG A 420 0.19 -6.88 5.01
C ARG A 420 -0.10 -7.52 6.36
N LEU A 421 0.23 -8.80 6.52
CA LEU A 421 0.02 -9.52 7.78
C LEU A 421 0.81 -8.89 8.93
N SER A 422 2.05 -8.46 8.67
CA SER A 422 2.87 -7.81 9.70
C SER A 422 2.41 -6.40 10.05
N GLN A 423 1.96 -5.62 9.07
CA GLN A 423 1.42 -4.27 9.29
C GLN A 423 0.14 -4.29 10.14
N GLU A 424 -0.69 -5.32 9.99
CA GLU A 424 -1.91 -5.50 10.80
C GLU A 424 -1.64 -6.11 12.19
N GLY A 425 -0.39 -6.47 12.50
CA GLY A 425 0.02 -7.06 13.79
C GLY A 425 -0.24 -8.57 13.90
N GLY A 426 -0.50 -9.26 12.80
CA GLY A 426 -0.66 -10.73 12.78
C GLY A 426 0.66 -11.49 12.86
N MET A 427 1.78 -10.86 12.51
CA MET A 427 3.13 -11.43 12.61
C MET A 427 4.16 -10.33 12.87
N THR A 428 5.34 -10.68 13.37
CA THR A 428 6.43 -9.71 13.57
C THR A 428 6.84 -9.04 12.24
N PRO A 429 7.15 -7.72 12.23
CA PRO A 429 7.59 -7.01 11.02
C PRO A 429 8.80 -7.63 10.30
N PHE A 430 9.73 -8.20 11.08
CA PHE A 430 10.89 -8.90 10.54
C PHE A 430 10.48 -10.15 9.75
N MET A 431 9.69 -11.04 10.35
CA MET A 431 9.23 -12.26 9.67
C MET A 431 8.35 -11.93 8.47
N GLY A 432 7.47 -10.92 8.56
CA GLY A 432 6.60 -10.51 7.46
C GLY A 432 7.36 -10.01 6.24
N SER A 433 8.39 -9.20 6.47
CA SER A 433 9.20 -8.62 5.39
C SER A 433 10.12 -9.65 4.74
N TRP A 434 10.64 -10.62 5.50
CA TRP A 434 11.55 -11.66 5.01
C TRP A 434 10.84 -12.97 4.63
N MET A 435 9.52 -13.02 4.72
CA MET A 435 8.72 -14.24 4.54
C MET A 435 9.01 -14.93 3.20
N SER A 436 8.97 -14.16 2.12
CA SER A 436 9.24 -14.62 0.76
C SER A 436 10.67 -15.15 0.60
N SER A 437 11.64 -14.43 1.18
CA SER A 437 13.05 -14.79 1.18
C SER A 437 13.29 -16.10 1.92
N PHE A 438 12.70 -16.29 3.10
CA PHE A 438 12.86 -17.53 3.87
C PHE A 438 12.21 -18.73 3.18
N ILE A 439 11.06 -18.54 2.53
CA ILE A 439 10.38 -19.63 1.83
C ILE A 439 11.14 -20.06 0.56
N LEU A 440 11.69 -19.10 -0.19
CA LEU A 440 12.39 -19.39 -1.45
C LEU A 440 13.89 -19.69 -1.28
N SER A 441 14.52 -19.35 -0.16
CA SER A 441 15.94 -19.65 0.07
C SER A 441 16.27 -21.15 0.03
N PRO A 442 15.50 -22.04 0.66
CA PRO A 442 15.69 -23.49 0.52
C PRO A 442 15.60 -23.96 -0.93
N LEU A 443 14.66 -23.40 -1.71
CA LEU A 443 14.54 -23.70 -3.13
C LEU A 443 15.78 -23.24 -3.92
N ALA A 444 16.26 -22.02 -3.66
CA ALA A 444 17.48 -21.49 -4.28
C ALA A 444 18.71 -22.37 -4.00
N ILE A 445 18.87 -22.80 -2.74
CA ILE A 445 19.95 -23.70 -2.31
C ILE A 445 19.83 -25.06 -3.00
N LEU A 446 18.63 -25.66 -3.01
CA LEU A 446 18.36 -26.95 -3.63
C LEU A 446 18.67 -26.92 -5.14
N LEU A 447 18.18 -25.89 -5.85
CA LEU A 447 18.42 -25.73 -7.28
C LEU A 447 19.91 -25.53 -7.58
N THR A 448 20.60 -24.69 -6.79
CA THR A 448 22.04 -24.45 -6.93
C THR A 448 22.84 -25.74 -6.70
N TYR A 449 22.49 -26.51 -5.66
CA TYR A 449 23.12 -27.79 -5.34
C TYR A 449 22.93 -28.79 -6.48
N ARG A 450 21.70 -28.96 -6.98
CA ARG A 450 21.41 -29.87 -8.09
C ARG A 450 22.13 -29.50 -9.38
N ALA A 451 22.11 -28.22 -9.77
CA ALA A 451 22.80 -27.77 -10.98
C ALA A 451 24.32 -27.95 -10.89
N THR A 452 24.88 -27.90 -9.67
CA THR A 452 26.31 -28.15 -9.44
C THR A 452 26.65 -29.64 -9.56
N ASN A 453 25.85 -30.52 -8.96
CA ASN A 453 26.19 -31.94 -8.79
C ASN A 453 25.79 -32.84 -9.98
N ASP A 454 25.33 -32.29 -11.10
CA ASP A 454 24.88 -33.06 -12.27
C ASP A 454 23.83 -34.15 -11.97
N ASN A 455 23.13 -34.02 -10.84
CA ASN A 455 21.96 -34.85 -10.56
C ASN A 455 20.94 -34.53 -11.65
N GLY A 456 20.67 -35.54 -12.48
CA GLY A 456 20.00 -35.43 -13.76
C GLY A 456 18.72 -34.59 -13.76
N LEU A 457 18.45 -34.05 -14.95
CA LEU A 457 17.26 -33.30 -15.36
C LEU A 457 16.05 -33.71 -14.52
N ILE A 458 15.40 -32.74 -13.88
CA ILE A 458 13.99 -32.93 -13.49
C ILE A 458 13.32 -33.45 -14.75
N ASN A 459 12.67 -34.61 -14.68
CA ASN A 459 11.81 -35.10 -15.77
C ASN A 459 10.65 -34.09 -15.86
N PHE A 460 10.90 -32.96 -16.54
CA PHE A 460 9.93 -31.89 -16.69
C PHE A 460 8.70 -32.38 -17.44
N ASP A 461 8.82 -33.48 -18.20
CA ASP A 461 7.69 -34.23 -18.75
C ASP A 461 6.66 -34.60 -17.68
N ALA A 462 7.05 -34.92 -16.44
CA ALA A 462 6.08 -35.19 -15.38
C ALA A 462 5.27 -33.95 -14.93
N ILE A 463 5.77 -32.73 -15.20
CA ILE A 463 5.12 -31.46 -14.85
C ILE A 463 4.40 -30.86 -16.08
N THR A 464 4.99 -30.96 -17.27
CA THR A 464 4.45 -30.40 -18.51
C THR A 464 3.38 -31.28 -19.14
N THR A 465 3.46 -32.61 -19.05
CA THR A 465 2.44 -33.52 -19.62
C THR A 465 1.05 -33.39 -18.98
N PRO A 466 0.87 -33.29 -17.65
CA PRO A 466 -0.47 -33.06 -17.09
C PRO A 466 -1.03 -31.69 -17.48
N ILE A 467 -0.17 -30.66 -17.60
CA ILE A 467 -0.60 -29.32 -18.01
C ILE A 467 -1.01 -29.31 -19.49
N SER A 468 -0.23 -29.95 -20.37
CA SER A 468 -0.58 -30.03 -21.79
C SER A 468 -1.86 -30.83 -22.01
N GLN A 469 -2.04 -31.94 -21.28
CA GLN A 469 -3.25 -32.75 -21.34
C GLN A 469 -4.48 -32.00 -20.80
N LEU A 470 -4.32 -31.20 -19.74
CA LEU A 470 -5.39 -30.36 -19.22
C LEU A 470 -5.77 -29.26 -20.22
N PHE A 471 -4.78 -28.61 -20.84
CA PHE A 471 -5.00 -27.57 -21.84
C PHE A 471 -5.63 -28.13 -23.12
N GLN A 472 -5.23 -29.33 -23.53
CA GLN A 472 -5.79 -30.04 -24.69
C GLN A 472 -7.24 -30.45 -24.42
N LYS A 473 -7.56 -30.98 -23.23
CA LYS A 473 -8.95 -31.24 -22.80
C LYS A 473 -9.81 -29.99 -22.73
N ILE A 474 -9.26 -28.86 -22.30
CA ILE A 474 -9.98 -27.58 -22.26
C ILE A 474 -10.18 -27.05 -23.70
N SER A 475 -9.17 -27.13 -24.55
CA SER A 475 -9.25 -26.73 -25.96
C SER A 475 -10.27 -27.55 -26.73
N GLU A 476 -10.28 -28.88 -26.57
CA GLU A 476 -11.26 -29.78 -27.22
C GLU A 476 -12.70 -29.49 -26.74
N ARG A 477 -12.87 -29.00 -25.51
CA ARG A 477 -14.17 -28.66 -24.93
C ARG A 477 -14.70 -27.30 -25.40
N PHE A 478 -13.83 -26.35 -25.73
CA PHE A 478 -14.21 -24.99 -26.14
C PHE A 478 -14.12 -24.75 -27.65
N PHE A 479 -13.27 -25.48 -28.37
CA PHE A 479 -13.13 -25.45 -29.82
C PHE A 479 -13.14 -26.88 -30.36
N PRO A 480 -14.32 -27.53 -30.45
CA PRO A 480 -14.42 -28.80 -31.13
C PRO A 480 -14.02 -28.59 -32.59
N VAL A 481 -12.95 -29.25 -33.02
CA VAL A 481 -12.54 -29.27 -34.42
C VAL A 481 -13.67 -29.92 -35.21
N GLN A 482 -14.43 -29.13 -35.96
CA GLN A 482 -15.26 -29.67 -37.04
C GLN A 482 -14.30 -30.20 -38.11
N ASN A 483 -13.90 -31.46 -37.98
CA ASN A 483 -13.35 -32.19 -39.10
C ASN A 483 -14.47 -32.32 -40.14
N LYS A 484 -14.28 -31.63 -41.27
CA LYS A 484 -14.92 -31.94 -42.54
C LYS A 484 -14.53 -33.37 -42.93
N GLU A 485 -15.51 -34.26 -42.95
CA GLU A 485 -15.73 -35.15 -44.09
C GLU A 485 -17.02 -34.71 -44.78
#